data_AF-A0A350J2T5-F1
#
_entry.id   AF-A0A350J2T5-F1
#
_cell.length_a   1.000
_cell.length_b   1.000
_cell.length_c   1.000
_cell.angle_alpha   90.00
_cell.angle_beta   90.00
_cell.angle_gamma   90.00
#
_symmetry.space_group_name_H-M   'P 1'
#
loop_
_entity.id
_entity.type
_entity.pdbx_description
1 polymer ?
#
loop_
_entity_poly.entity_id
_entity_poly.type
_entity_poly.pdbx_seq_one_letter_code
_entity_poly.pdbx_strand_id
1 'polypeptide(L)'
;MNVPTHTEHLAYAYGGPVATGKIKAIPEDFFVDELLGFEPSGEGEHVFLHIEKRALTTLAVRDKIAALASCKSMDVGYSGLKDKWAVTRQWFSVYLPGGDQLDWQSLTEQASSDNSSGAYIKLLTVCRHSRKLRRGAHKANAFKLVVSSLSASSSASASASASACVCVCVCVCVCVLTCVCVCVCVCMCMCVYVYV
;
A
#
# COMPACT_ATOMS: atom_id res chain seq x y z
N MET A 1 24.45 -0.43 -1.95
CA MET A 1 24.57 1.04 -1.86
C MET A 1 23.94 1.47 -0.57
N ASN A 2 24.75 1.93 0.38
CA ASN A 2 24.29 2.44 1.68
C ASN A 2 23.74 3.85 1.43
N VAL A 3 22.43 3.96 1.22
CA VAL A 3 21.78 5.28 1.12
C VAL A 3 21.88 5.91 2.51
N PRO A 4 22.50 7.09 2.67
CA PRO A 4 22.54 7.76 3.97
C PRO A 4 21.10 7.98 4.45
N THR A 5 20.72 7.25 5.48
CA THR A 5 19.41 7.38 6.11
C THR A 5 19.45 8.67 6.92
N HIS A 6 19.00 9.77 6.33
CA HIS A 6 18.79 11.07 6.99
C HIS A 6 17.95 10.98 8.29
N THR A 7 17.38 9.81 8.56
CA THR A 7 16.56 9.48 9.72
C THR A 7 17.35 9.06 10.96
N GLU A 8 18.63 8.67 10.84
CA GLU A 8 19.41 8.14 11.99
C GLU A 8 19.68 9.18 13.08
N HIS A 9 19.67 10.46 12.71
CA HIS A 9 19.89 11.58 13.63
C HIS A 9 18.58 12.24 14.11
N LEU A 10 17.42 11.71 13.72
CA LEU A 10 16.14 12.24 14.18
C LEU A 10 15.93 11.87 15.66
N ALA A 11 15.47 12.85 16.44
CA ALA A 11 15.18 12.64 17.85
C ALA A 11 13.99 11.68 18.01
N TYR A 12 14.12 10.73 18.94
CA TYR A 12 13.01 9.86 19.34
C TYR A 12 12.15 10.57 20.38
N ALA A 13 10.84 10.71 20.10
CA ALA A 13 9.90 11.31 21.03
C ALA A 13 9.79 10.56 22.38
N TYR A 14 10.13 9.26 22.41
CA TYR A 14 9.96 8.37 23.57
C TYR A 14 11.27 7.69 24.01
N GLY A 15 12.43 8.31 23.79
CA GLY A 15 13.71 7.79 24.32
C GLY A 15 14.34 6.63 23.54
N GLY A 16 13.82 6.30 22.35
CA GLY A 16 14.42 5.34 21.43
C GLY A 16 13.92 3.90 21.58
N PRO A 17 14.29 3.01 20.66
CA PRO A 17 13.87 1.62 20.69
C PRO A 17 14.58 0.83 21.81
N VAL A 18 13.81 0.08 22.60
CA VAL A 18 14.32 -0.82 23.66
C VAL A 18 14.48 -2.28 23.19
N ALA A 19 14.02 -2.57 21.97
CA ALA A 19 14.10 -3.87 21.33
C ALA A 19 14.35 -3.69 19.83
N THR A 20 14.89 -4.73 19.22
CA THR A 20 15.07 -4.83 17.76
C THR A 20 14.22 -5.96 17.20
N GLY A 21 13.92 -5.89 15.91
CA GLY A 21 13.14 -6.92 15.22
C GLY A 21 13.17 -6.68 13.71
N LYS A 22 12.64 -7.64 12.97
CA LYS A 22 12.59 -7.64 11.51
C LYS A 22 11.16 -7.42 11.02
N ILE A 23 10.96 -6.34 10.27
CA ILE A 23 9.73 -6.09 9.49
C ILE A 23 9.89 -6.63 8.06
N LYS A 24 8.77 -6.91 7.38
CA LYS A 24 8.77 -7.39 5.98
C LYS A 24 9.65 -8.64 5.79
N ALA A 25 9.61 -9.59 6.71
CA ALA A 25 10.33 -10.86 6.51
C ALA A 25 9.68 -11.66 5.39
N ILE A 26 8.35 -11.66 5.33
CA ILE A 26 7.53 -12.05 4.18
C ILE A 26 6.55 -10.92 3.79
N PRO A 27 6.02 -10.89 2.55
CA PRO A 27 5.06 -9.86 2.13
C PRO A 27 3.83 -9.72 3.04
N GLU A 28 3.34 -10.81 3.61
CA GLU A 28 2.19 -10.85 4.52
C GLU A 28 2.43 -10.08 5.83
N ASP A 29 3.68 -9.95 6.26
CA ASP A 29 4.05 -9.19 7.46
C ASP A 29 3.80 -7.69 7.29
N PHE A 30 3.55 -7.24 6.07
CA PHE A 30 3.31 -5.85 5.75
C PHE A 30 2.04 -5.75 4.90
N PHE A 31 0.91 -5.70 5.60
CA PHE A 31 -0.39 -5.55 4.98
C PHE A 31 -0.86 -4.10 5.01
N VAL A 32 -1.36 -3.60 3.88
CA VAL A 32 -1.89 -2.24 3.74
C VAL A 32 -3.26 -2.27 3.06
N ASP A 33 -4.28 -1.72 3.69
CA ASP A 33 -5.62 -1.55 3.12
C ASP A 33 -5.89 -0.07 2.81
N GLU A 34 -6.23 0.25 1.57
CA GLU A 34 -6.50 1.63 1.13
C GLU A 34 -7.97 2.00 1.39
N LEU A 35 -8.18 3.03 2.22
CA LEU A 35 -9.52 3.52 2.56
C LEU A 35 -9.83 4.78 1.74
N LEU A 36 -10.75 4.67 0.77
CA LEU A 36 -11.18 5.81 -0.06
C LEU A 36 -11.76 6.96 0.78
N GLY A 37 -12.52 6.63 1.84
CA GLY A 37 -13.25 7.62 2.64
C GLY A 37 -14.53 8.13 2.00
N PHE A 38 -14.93 7.52 0.89
CA PHE A 38 -16.22 7.68 0.22
C PHE A 38 -16.61 6.33 -0.39
N GLU A 39 -17.90 6.15 -0.65
CA GLU A 39 -18.40 4.97 -1.36
C GLU A 39 -18.47 5.24 -2.87
N PRO A 40 -18.06 4.28 -3.72
CA PRO A 40 -18.29 4.37 -5.16
C PRO A 40 -19.78 4.56 -5.47
N SER A 41 -20.08 5.41 -6.46
CA SER A 41 -21.46 5.84 -6.74
C SER A 41 -22.36 4.77 -7.35
N GLY A 42 -21.80 3.65 -7.83
CA GLY A 42 -22.58 2.59 -8.49
C GLY A 42 -22.94 2.88 -9.94
N GLU A 43 -22.77 4.12 -10.40
CA GLU A 43 -22.97 4.59 -11.77
C GLU A 43 -21.82 5.48 -12.25
N GLY A 44 -21.77 5.77 -13.55
CA GLY A 44 -20.80 6.66 -14.18
C GLY A 44 -19.99 6.01 -15.28
N GLU A 45 -18.96 6.69 -15.78
CA GLU A 45 -18.12 6.24 -16.90
C GLU A 45 -16.86 5.46 -16.49
N HIS A 46 -16.54 5.45 -15.19
CA HIS A 46 -15.38 4.75 -14.68
C HIS A 46 -15.75 3.42 -14.02
N VAL A 47 -14.94 2.40 -14.25
CA VAL A 47 -14.97 1.15 -13.47
C VAL A 47 -13.97 1.27 -12.33
N PHE A 48 -14.44 1.14 -11.11
CA PHE A 48 -13.62 1.03 -9.91
C PHE A 48 -13.34 -0.43 -9.60
N LEU A 49 -12.06 -0.75 -9.43
CA LEU A 49 -11.56 -2.09 -9.12
C LEU A 49 -10.87 -2.04 -7.77
N HIS A 50 -11.38 -2.79 -6.80
CA HIS A 50 -10.68 -3.02 -5.54
C HIS A 50 -9.84 -4.29 -5.68
N ILE A 51 -8.53 -4.13 -5.62
CA ILE A 51 -7.58 -5.21 -5.91
C ILE A 51 -6.67 -5.43 -4.73
N GLU A 52 -6.54 -6.69 -4.31
CA GLU A 52 -5.46 -7.17 -3.48
C GLU A 52 -4.30 -7.63 -4.38
N LYS A 53 -3.09 -7.18 -4.07
CA LYS A 53 -1.87 -7.61 -4.76
C LYS A 53 -0.84 -8.10 -3.75
N ARG A 54 0.00 -9.03 -4.19
CA ARG A 54 1.20 -9.47 -3.45
C ARG A 54 2.44 -9.38 -4.34
N ALA A 55 3.55 -8.89 -3.78
CA ALA A 55 4.85 -8.84 -4.45
C ALA A 55 4.89 -8.06 -5.80
N LEU A 56 3.88 -7.24 -6.06
CA LEU A 56 3.73 -6.44 -7.29
C LEU A 56 3.74 -4.94 -6.97
N THR A 57 4.23 -4.12 -7.88
CA THR A 57 4.09 -2.66 -7.77
C THR A 57 2.69 -2.23 -8.19
N THR A 58 2.22 -1.08 -7.70
CA THR A 58 0.98 -0.45 -8.19
C THR A 58 0.99 -0.25 -9.71
N LEU A 59 2.16 0.09 -10.29
CA LEU A 59 2.30 0.30 -11.73
C LEU A 59 2.15 -1.00 -12.54
N ALA A 60 2.70 -2.11 -12.06
CA ALA A 60 2.53 -3.40 -12.73
C ALA A 60 1.06 -3.83 -12.78
N VAL A 61 0.31 -3.62 -11.69
CA VAL A 61 -1.13 -3.89 -11.66
C VAL A 61 -1.88 -2.94 -12.61
N ARG A 62 -1.55 -1.64 -12.60
CA ARG A 62 -2.11 -0.65 -13.54
C ARG A 62 -1.95 -1.09 -14.99
N ASP A 63 -0.77 -1.55 -15.38
CA ASP A 63 -0.49 -1.91 -16.77
C ASP A 63 -1.21 -3.19 -17.18
N LYS A 64 -1.37 -4.15 -16.26
CA LYS A 64 -2.24 -5.33 -16.49
C LYS A 64 -3.70 -4.94 -16.67
N ILE A 65 -4.21 -4.03 -15.85
CA ILE A 65 -5.57 -3.49 -16.00
C ILE A 65 -5.75 -2.81 -17.35
N ALA A 66 -4.79 -1.94 -17.74
CA ALA A 66 -4.84 -1.22 -19.01
C ALA A 66 -4.81 -2.18 -20.21
N ALA A 67 -3.97 -3.21 -20.15
CA ALA A 67 -3.88 -4.23 -21.18
C ALA A 67 -5.20 -5.01 -21.34
N LEU A 68 -5.79 -5.49 -20.24
CA LEU A 68 -7.08 -6.17 -20.28
C LEU A 68 -8.18 -5.26 -20.81
N ALA A 69 -8.19 -4.01 -20.36
CA ALA A 69 -9.17 -3.01 -20.76
C ALA A 69 -8.96 -2.47 -22.18
N SER A 70 -7.88 -2.86 -22.86
CA SER A 70 -7.45 -2.30 -24.14
C SER A 70 -7.43 -0.76 -24.14
N CYS A 71 -7.02 -0.16 -23.02
CA CYS A 71 -6.95 1.29 -22.84
C CYS A 71 -5.52 1.75 -22.52
N LYS A 72 -5.29 3.06 -22.47
CA LYS A 72 -3.95 3.59 -22.16
C LYS A 72 -3.70 3.49 -20.65
N SER A 73 -2.46 3.28 -20.22
CA SER A 73 -2.09 3.32 -18.80
C SER A 73 -2.50 4.64 -18.10
N MET A 74 -2.61 5.74 -18.87
CA MET A 74 -3.09 7.02 -18.32
C MET A 74 -4.57 7.01 -17.98
N ASP A 75 -5.39 6.15 -18.57
CA ASP A 75 -6.83 6.03 -18.31
C ASP A 75 -7.11 5.28 -17.00
N VAL A 76 -6.10 4.58 -16.48
CA VAL A 76 -6.12 3.89 -15.19
C VAL A 76 -5.61 4.83 -14.08
N GLY A 77 -6.56 5.32 -13.27
CA GLY A 77 -6.33 6.12 -12.07
C GLY A 77 -6.11 5.27 -10.81
N TYR A 78 -5.40 5.83 -9.83
CA TYR A 78 -5.14 5.25 -8.51
C TYR A 78 -4.67 6.35 -7.57
N SER A 79 -4.81 6.15 -6.26
CA SER A 79 -4.61 7.23 -5.27
C SER A 79 -3.15 7.44 -4.88
N GLY A 80 -2.37 6.37 -4.74
CA GLY A 80 -0.98 6.44 -4.30
C GLY A 80 -0.19 5.22 -4.75
N LEU A 81 1.14 5.28 -4.67
CA LEU A 81 1.94 4.08 -4.82
C LEU A 81 1.85 3.24 -3.55
N LYS A 82 1.88 1.92 -3.71
CA LYS A 82 1.92 0.95 -2.61
C LYS A 82 3.17 0.08 -2.73
N ASP A 83 3.69 -0.37 -1.60
CA ASP A 83 4.89 -1.20 -1.51
C ASP A 83 4.82 -2.43 -2.41
N LYS A 84 5.92 -2.77 -3.07
CA LYS A 84 6.04 -4.01 -3.84
C LYS A 84 6.05 -5.23 -2.92
N TRP A 85 6.95 -5.23 -1.94
CA TRP A 85 7.18 -6.32 -0.99
C TRP A 85 6.20 -6.25 0.19
N ALA A 86 4.93 -6.46 -0.13
CA ALA A 86 3.79 -6.33 0.78
C ALA A 86 2.58 -7.07 0.18
N VAL A 87 1.57 -7.34 1.02
CA VAL A 87 0.19 -7.58 0.57
C VAL A 87 -0.57 -6.28 0.69
N THR A 88 -1.15 -5.78 -0.40
CA THR A 88 -1.84 -4.48 -0.36
C THR A 88 -3.16 -4.53 -1.08
N ARG A 89 -4.19 -3.96 -0.46
CA ARG A 89 -5.49 -3.69 -1.07
C ARG A 89 -5.55 -2.23 -1.50
N GLN A 90 -5.90 -2.02 -2.76
CA GLN A 90 -5.86 -0.71 -3.38
C GLN A 90 -6.97 -0.58 -4.41
N TRP A 91 -7.51 0.63 -4.52
CA TRP A 91 -8.48 0.98 -5.55
C TRP A 91 -7.78 1.50 -6.81
N PHE A 92 -8.31 1.05 -7.94
CA PHE A 92 -8.00 1.58 -9.26
C PHE A 92 -9.30 2.05 -9.91
N SER A 93 -9.20 3.04 -10.80
CA SER A 93 -10.32 3.45 -11.65
C SER A 93 -9.92 3.35 -13.11
N VAL A 94 -10.74 2.77 -13.96
CA VAL A 94 -10.51 2.71 -15.42
C VAL A 94 -11.56 3.55 -16.10
N TYR A 95 -11.18 4.52 -16.92
CA TYR A 95 -12.15 5.20 -17.79
C TYR A 95 -12.61 4.23 -18.87
N LEU A 96 -13.88 3.83 -18.83
CA LEU A 96 -14.44 2.83 -19.73
C LEU A 96 -15.95 3.06 -19.93
N PRO A 97 -16.34 4.08 -20.72
CA PRO A 97 -17.74 4.33 -21.06
C PRO A 97 -18.28 3.16 -21.90
N GLY A 98 -19.33 2.48 -21.42
CA GLY A 98 -19.93 1.33 -22.10
C GLY A 98 -19.23 -0.03 -21.90
N GLY A 99 -18.25 -0.14 -21.00
CA GLY A 99 -17.41 -1.33 -20.80
C GLY A 99 -17.96 -2.44 -19.92
N ASP A 100 -19.28 -2.64 -19.86
CA ASP A 100 -19.90 -3.59 -18.92
C ASP A 100 -19.69 -5.07 -19.32
N GLN A 101 -19.04 -5.33 -20.46
CA GLN A 101 -18.80 -6.68 -21.00
C GLN A 101 -17.44 -7.28 -20.66
N LEU A 102 -16.55 -6.55 -19.99
CA LEU A 102 -15.22 -7.09 -19.66
C LEU A 102 -15.28 -8.03 -18.47
N ASP A 103 -14.71 -9.23 -18.64
CA ASP A 103 -14.49 -10.14 -17.54
C ASP A 103 -13.27 -9.74 -16.72
N TRP A 104 -13.49 -8.87 -15.73
CA TRP A 104 -12.46 -8.43 -14.80
C TRP A 104 -11.87 -9.58 -13.96
N GLN A 105 -12.56 -10.72 -13.82
CA GLN A 105 -12.02 -11.86 -13.08
C GLN A 105 -10.78 -12.45 -13.75
N SER A 106 -10.59 -12.23 -15.05
CA SER A 106 -9.36 -12.59 -15.75
C SER A 106 -8.11 -11.87 -15.22
N LEU A 107 -8.24 -10.74 -14.50
CA LEU A 107 -7.13 -10.12 -13.78
C LEU A 107 -6.65 -10.96 -12.60
N THR A 108 -7.50 -11.84 -12.07
CA THR A 108 -7.15 -12.74 -10.97
C THR A 108 -6.21 -13.82 -11.51
N GLU A 109 -4.96 -13.43 -11.64
CA GLU A 109 -3.86 -14.30 -11.99
C GLU A 109 -3.08 -14.61 -10.71
N GLN A 110 -2.96 -15.90 -10.38
CA GLN A 110 -1.79 -16.35 -9.63
C GLN A 110 -0.62 -16.21 -10.60
N ALA A 111 0.39 -15.39 -10.28
CA ALA A 111 1.39 -15.03 -11.27
C ALA A 111 2.09 -16.29 -11.82
N SER A 112 1.99 -16.41 -13.14
CA SER A 112 2.95 -16.98 -14.09
C SER A 112 4.36 -17.32 -13.54
N SER A 113 4.74 -18.59 -13.70
CA SER A 113 6.06 -19.24 -13.93
C SER A 113 7.33 -18.85 -13.13
N ASP A 114 7.44 -17.66 -12.55
CA ASP A 114 8.53 -17.29 -11.65
C ASP A 114 8.11 -17.53 -10.20
N ASN A 115 8.02 -18.83 -9.86
CA ASN A 115 7.58 -19.37 -8.55
C ASN A 115 8.38 -18.84 -7.35
N SER A 116 9.45 -18.07 -7.59
CA SER A 116 10.36 -17.54 -6.58
C SER A 116 9.73 -16.45 -5.71
N SER A 117 8.77 -15.69 -6.24
CA SER A 117 8.25 -14.47 -5.56
C SER A 117 6.84 -14.61 -5.00
N GLY A 118 6.05 -15.60 -5.44
CA GLY A 118 4.66 -15.81 -5.02
C GLY A 118 3.74 -14.61 -5.33
N ALA A 119 4.01 -13.87 -6.40
CA ALA A 119 3.21 -12.72 -6.79
C ALA A 119 1.78 -13.13 -7.19
N TYR A 120 0.80 -12.31 -6.86
CA TYR A 120 -0.58 -12.52 -7.31
C TYR A 120 -1.36 -11.22 -7.40
N ILE A 121 -2.47 -11.28 -8.15
CA ILE A 121 -3.55 -10.30 -8.14
C ILE A 121 -4.84 -11.04 -7.76
N LYS A 122 -5.62 -10.44 -6.87
CA LYS A 122 -6.95 -10.91 -6.50
C LYS A 122 -7.93 -9.75 -6.60
N LEU A 123 -8.94 -9.91 -7.44
CA LEU A 123 -10.04 -8.96 -7.54
C LEU A 123 -10.99 -9.14 -6.35
N LEU A 124 -11.24 -8.06 -5.61
CA LEU A 124 -12.13 -8.06 -4.44
C LEU A 124 -13.49 -7.48 -4.78
N THR A 125 -13.53 -6.40 -5.55
CA THR A 125 -14.78 -5.68 -5.85
C THR A 125 -14.69 -4.96 -7.19
N VAL A 126 -15.80 -4.92 -7.91
CA VAL A 126 -16.00 -4.13 -9.13
C VAL A 126 -17.25 -3.27 -8.92
N CYS A 127 -17.17 -1.99 -9.26
CA CYS A 127 -18.31 -1.07 -9.20
C CYS A 127 -18.11 0.09 -10.17
N ARG A 128 -19.16 0.86 -10.48
CA ARG A 128 -19.02 2.08 -11.29
C ARG A 128 -18.82 3.30 -10.41
N HIS A 129 -18.15 4.30 -10.98
CA HIS A 129 -18.07 5.63 -10.41
C HIS A 129 -18.08 6.73 -11.48
N SER A 130 -18.59 7.90 -11.12
CA SER A 130 -18.72 9.05 -12.03
C SER A 130 -17.39 9.77 -12.30
N ARG A 131 -16.36 9.56 -11.46
CA ARG A 131 -15.10 10.28 -11.57
C ARG A 131 -13.90 9.34 -11.53
N LYS A 132 -12.84 9.73 -12.21
CA LYS A 132 -11.53 9.08 -12.10
C LYS A 132 -10.97 9.18 -10.68
N LEU A 133 -10.39 8.09 -10.19
CA LEU A 133 -9.60 8.09 -8.97
C LEU A 133 -8.26 8.82 -9.21
N ARG A 134 -8.09 9.97 -8.55
CA ARG A 134 -6.91 10.82 -8.66
C ARG A 134 -5.93 10.57 -7.51
N ARG A 135 -4.71 11.07 -7.68
CA ARG A 135 -3.67 11.03 -6.65
C ARG A 135 -4.13 11.72 -5.37
N GLY A 136 -3.83 11.13 -4.22
CA GLY A 136 -4.17 11.68 -2.91
C GLY A 136 -5.65 11.63 -2.55
N ALA A 137 -6.52 11.02 -3.37
CA ALA A 137 -7.96 10.97 -3.14
C ALA A 137 -8.39 9.98 -2.02
N HIS A 138 -7.47 9.19 -1.48
CA HIS A 138 -7.79 8.26 -0.38
C HIS A 138 -7.75 9.01 0.95
N LYS A 139 -8.59 8.59 1.89
CA LYS A 139 -8.63 9.17 3.23
C LYS A 139 -7.49 8.69 4.12
N ALA A 140 -7.21 7.39 4.08
CA ALA A 140 -6.22 6.76 4.95
C ALA A 140 -5.74 5.41 4.42
N ASN A 141 -4.71 4.87 5.06
CA ASN A 141 -4.29 3.49 4.89
C ASN A 141 -4.36 2.78 6.24
N ALA A 142 -4.98 1.61 6.30
CA ALA A 142 -4.97 0.75 7.47
C ALA A 142 -3.81 -0.24 7.35
N PHE A 143 -2.90 -0.24 8.32
CA PHE A 143 -1.74 -1.11 8.32
C PHE A 143 -1.93 -2.27 9.29
N LYS A 144 -1.53 -3.47 8.88
CA LYS A 144 -1.30 -4.61 9.76
C LYS A 144 0.13 -5.08 9.55
N LEU A 145 0.94 -4.95 10.60
CA LEU A 145 2.37 -5.20 10.56
C LEU A 145 2.73 -6.36 11.49
N VAL A 146 3.67 -7.20 11.07
CA VAL A 146 4.29 -8.22 11.90
C VAL A 146 5.77 -7.89 12.06
N VAL A 147 6.23 -7.89 13.32
CA VAL A 147 7.64 -7.75 13.66
C VAL A 147 8.13 -9.12 14.14
N SER A 148 8.99 -9.74 13.35
CA SER A 148 9.59 -11.05 13.65
C SER A 148 10.97 -10.90 14.27
N SER A 149 11.56 -12.01 14.73
CA SER A 149 12.94 -12.03 15.27
C SER A 149 13.20 -10.98 16.35
N LEU A 150 12.25 -10.83 17.29
CA LEU A 150 12.36 -9.87 18.38
C LEU A 150 13.54 -10.21 19.29
N SER A 151 14.36 -9.20 19.56
CA SER A 151 15.46 -9.26 20.52
C SER A 151 15.39 -8.05 21.43
N ALA A 152 15.20 -8.30 22.73
CA ALA A 152 15.15 -7.28 23.78
C ALA A 152 16.32 -7.47 24.75
N SER A 153 16.83 -6.37 25.30
CA SER A 153 17.74 -6.44 26.44
C SER A 153 16.99 -6.94 27.66
N SER A 154 17.63 -7.80 28.46
CA SER A 154 17.07 -8.72 29.47
C SER A 154 16.39 -8.08 30.70
N SER A 155 16.01 -6.80 30.65
CA SER A 155 15.27 -6.11 31.71
C SER A 155 13.79 -5.86 31.39
N ALA A 156 13.31 -6.19 30.19
CA ALA A 156 11.90 -6.08 29.81
C ALA A 156 11.24 -7.47 29.74
N SER A 157 10.55 -7.87 30.81
CA SER A 157 9.73 -9.10 30.85
C SER A 157 8.58 -9.01 29.85
N ALA A 158 8.74 -9.65 28.68
CA ALA A 158 7.75 -9.70 27.62
C ALA A 158 6.58 -10.65 27.96
N SER A 159 5.68 -10.18 28.81
CA SER A 159 4.29 -10.64 28.85
C SER A 159 3.41 -9.40 28.68
N ALA A 160 3.29 -8.93 27.45
CA ALA A 160 2.44 -7.79 27.15
C ALA A 160 1.89 -7.91 25.72
N SER A 161 0.57 -7.90 25.61
CA SER A 161 -0.09 -7.22 24.49
C SER A 161 0.39 -5.77 24.53
N ALA A 162 1.48 -5.50 23.83
CA ALA A 162 2.10 -4.19 23.82
C ALA A 162 1.48 -3.38 22.68
N SER A 163 0.84 -2.28 23.03
CA SER A 163 0.58 -1.20 22.08
C SER A 163 1.94 -0.57 21.76
N ALA A 164 2.53 -0.95 20.63
CA ALA A 164 3.79 -0.37 20.18
C ALA A 164 3.46 0.84 19.32
N CYS A 165 3.89 2.03 19.75
CA CYS A 165 3.89 3.21 18.89
C CYS A 165 4.99 3.05 17.85
N VAL A 166 4.65 2.55 16.65
CA VAL A 166 5.60 2.55 15.53
C VAL A 166 5.54 3.92 14.89
N CYS A 167 6.62 4.70 15.05
CA CYS A 167 6.83 5.93 14.31
C CYS A 167 7.15 5.58 12.85
N VAL A 168 6.13 5.49 11.99
CA VAL A 168 6.35 5.32 10.55
C VAL A 168 6.63 6.70 9.96
N CYS A 169 7.87 6.94 9.52
CA CYS A 169 8.18 8.08 8.68
C CYS A 169 7.67 7.80 7.27
N VAL A 170 6.53 8.37 6.89
CA VAL A 170 6.08 8.34 5.49
C VAL A 170 6.69 9.54 4.78
N CYS A 171 7.66 9.30 3.90
CA CYS A 171 8.17 10.33 3.00
C CYS A 171 7.13 10.58 1.90
N VAL A 172 6.37 11.67 2.02
CA VAL A 172 5.52 12.14 0.92
C VAL A 172 6.35 13.07 0.05
N CYS A 173 6.77 12.61 -1.13
CA CYS A 173 7.45 13.46 -2.10
C CYS A 173 6.40 14.34 -2.80
N VAL A 174 6.35 15.62 -2.45
CA VAL A 174 5.55 16.62 -3.20
C VAL A 174 6.47 17.26 -4.25
N CYS A 175 6.32 16.87 -5.51
CA CYS A 175 7.01 17.53 -6.62
C CYS A 175 6.21 18.76 -7.05
N VAL A 176 6.65 19.96 -6.66
CA VAL A 176 6.17 21.22 -7.25
C VAL A 176 7.16 21.62 -8.34
N LEU A 177 6.66 22.17 -9.46
CA LEU A 177 7.29 22.42 -10.78
C LEU A 177 8.64 23.19 -10.83
N THR A 178 9.37 23.31 -9.73
CA THR A 178 10.77 23.72 -9.68
C THR A 178 11.50 22.89 -8.63
N CYS A 179 12.13 21.80 -9.07
CA CYS A 179 13.30 21.11 -8.48
C CYS A 179 13.53 21.16 -6.95
N VAL A 180 12.50 21.06 -6.10
CA VAL A 180 12.66 20.95 -4.64
C VAL A 180 11.73 19.85 -4.13
N CYS A 181 12.33 18.76 -3.67
CA CYS A 181 11.63 17.69 -2.95
C CYS A 181 11.50 18.14 -1.48
N VAL A 182 10.32 18.61 -1.06
CA VAL A 182 10.07 18.85 0.36
C VAL A 182 9.60 17.54 0.98
N CYS A 183 10.49 16.89 1.74
CA CYS A 183 10.15 15.75 2.57
C CYS A 183 9.42 16.26 3.81
N VAL A 184 8.08 16.22 3.81
CA VAL A 184 7.31 16.48 5.02
C VAL A 184 7.23 15.18 5.81
N CYS A 185 7.98 15.10 6.92
CA CYS A 185 7.84 14.01 7.88
C CYS A 185 6.55 14.21 8.67
N VAL A 186 5.47 13.55 8.25
CA VAL A 186 4.24 13.52 9.05
C VAL A 186 4.38 12.40 10.07
N CYS A 187 4.54 12.75 11.34
CA CYS A 187 4.55 11.80 12.44
C CYS A 187 3.11 11.31 12.66
N MET A 188 2.69 10.23 11.99
CA MET A 188 1.44 9.56 12.36
C MET A 188 1.72 8.58 13.50
N CYS A 189 1.13 8.84 14.67
CA CYS A 189 1.07 7.86 15.75
C CYS A 189 0.11 6.76 15.32
N MET A 190 0.65 5.63 14.86
CA MET A 190 -0.15 4.42 14.64
C MET A 190 -0.07 3.54 15.88
N CYS A 191 -1.23 3.20 16.46
CA CYS A 191 -1.33 2.15 17.47
C CYS A 191 -1.12 0.80 16.77
N VAL A 192 0.08 0.22 16.88
CA VAL A 192 0.33 -1.13 16.40
C VAL A 192 -0.05 -2.10 17.51
N TYR A 193 -1.06 -2.93 17.25
CA TYR A 193 -1.39 -4.08 18.10
C TYR A 193 -0.40 -5.20 17.79
N VAL A 194 0.56 -5.42 18.68
CA VAL A 194 1.43 -6.59 18.63
C VAL A 194 0.65 -7.75 19.24
N TYR A 195 0.21 -8.68 18.40
CA TYR A 195 -0.27 -9.98 18.85
C TYR A 195 0.96 -10.90 18.96
N VAL A 196 1.26 -11.33 20.18
CA VAL A 196 2.26 -12.38 20.47
C VAL A 196 1.56 -13.73 20.37
#